data_AF-M5BSW9-F1
#
_entry.id   AF-M5BSW9-F1
#
_cell.length_a   1.000
_cell.length_b   1.000
_cell.length_c   1.000
_cell.angle_alpha   90.00
_cell.angle_beta   90.00
_cell.angle_gamma   90.00
#
_symmetry.space_group_name_H-M   'P 1'
#
loop_
_entity.id
_entity.type
_entity.pdbx_description
1 polymer ?
#
loop_
_entity_poly.entity_id
_entity_poly.type
_entity_poly.pdbx_seq_one_letter_code
_entity_poly.pdbx_strand_id
1 'polypeptide(L)'
;MTALYLSFYQIGSALGNAISTAIWTQTLPKKLAQHLGDATAAASAYASPLTYIASYPVGTPERTAMIAAYSEVQRYLAITGLCLSVIVFVASLFLRNYKVDERQSLPEEERLGHKVSEGTPA
;
A
#
# COMPACT_ATOMS: atom_id res chain seq x y z
N MET A 1 -23.45 -2.21 -1.84
CA MET A 1 -22.15 -2.29 -2.54
C MET A 1 -21.11 -1.34 -1.96
N THR A 2 -21.39 -0.03 -1.88
CA THR A 2 -20.40 0.99 -1.44
C THR A 2 -19.83 0.76 -0.04
N ALA A 3 -20.66 0.39 0.95
CA ALA A 3 -20.19 0.16 2.32
C ALA A 3 -19.18 -1.00 2.40
N LEU A 4 -19.45 -2.11 1.71
CA LEU A 4 -18.55 -3.26 1.68
C LEU A 4 -17.20 -2.91 1.04
N TYR A 5 -17.22 -2.19 -0.09
CA TYR A 5 -16.01 -1.71 -0.75
C TYR A 5 -15.17 -0.79 0.15
N LEU A 6 -15.83 0.17 0.81
CA LEU A 6 -15.17 1.09 1.74
C LEU A 6 -14.56 0.35 2.94
N SER A 7 -15.24 -0.65 3.49
CA SER A 7 -14.69 -1.46 4.59
C SER A 7 -13.40 -2.16 4.20
N PHE A 8 -13.37 -2.84 3.04
CA PHE A 8 -12.14 -3.50 2.56
C PHE A 8 -11.01 -2.50 2.29
N TYR A 9 -11.33 -1.33 1.72
CA TYR A 9 -10.36 -0.26 1.51
C TYR A 9 -9.73 0.24 2.82
N GLN A 10 -10.55 0.49 3.83
CA GLN A 10 -10.07 0.94 5.15
C GLN A 10 -9.17 -0.09 5.82
N ILE A 11 -9.50 -1.39 5.70
CA ILE A 11 -8.67 -2.48 6.22
C ILE A 11 -7.31 -2.51 5.49
N GLY A 12 -7.31 -2.44 4.16
CA GLY A 12 -6.07 -2.41 3.38
C GLY A 12 -5.19 -1.22 3.72
N SER A 13 -5.78 -0.03 3.86
CA SER A 13 -5.09 1.20 4.27
C SER A 13 -4.50 1.07 5.68
N ALA A 14 -5.26 0.55 6.65
CA ALA A 14 -4.78 0.34 8.01
C ALA A 14 -3.60 -0.65 8.06
N LEU A 15 -3.69 -1.77 7.33
CA LEU A 15 -2.62 -2.76 7.24
C LEU A 15 -1.35 -2.19 6.60
N GLY A 16 -1.48 -1.47 5.48
CA GLY A 16 -0.34 -0.84 4.80
C GLY A 16 0.37 0.19 5.69
N ASN A 17 -0.41 1.03 6.39
CA ASN A 17 0.13 2.00 7.34
C ASN A 17 0.83 1.33 8.53
N ALA A 18 0.26 0.25 9.08
CA ALA A 18 0.86 -0.48 10.19
C ALA A 18 2.20 -1.11 9.79
N ILE A 19 2.27 -1.78 8.63
CA ILE A 19 3.50 -2.39 8.12
C ILE A 19 4.57 -1.33 7.84
N SER A 20 4.20 -0.23 7.17
CA SER A 20 5.11 0.88 6.88
C SER A 20 5.68 1.50 8.16
N THR A 21 4.83 1.70 9.18
CA THR A 21 5.23 2.24 10.48
C THR A 21 6.15 1.28 11.23
N ALA A 22 5.85 -0.02 11.22
CA ALA A 22 6.70 -1.04 11.85
C ALA A 22 8.09 -1.08 11.20
N ILE A 23 8.16 -1.03 9.87
CA ILE A 23 9.44 -0.98 9.14
C ILE A 23 10.20 0.30 9.51
N TRP A 24 9.56 1.46 9.46
CA TRP A 24 10.23 2.72 9.78
C TRP A 24 10.83 2.71 11.19
N THR A 25 9.99 2.40 12.18
CA THR A 25 10.37 2.45 13.61
C THR A 25 11.44 1.45 13.98
N GLN A 26 11.49 0.28 13.33
CA GLN A 26 12.49 -0.74 13.63
C GLN A 26 13.79 -0.56 12.83
N THR A 27 13.69 -0.07 11.59
CA THR A 27 14.83 -0.08 10.64
C THR A 27 15.58 1.25 10.62
N LEU A 28 14.87 2.38 10.69
CA LEU A 28 15.50 3.70 10.60
C LEU A 28 16.49 3.99 11.75
N PRO A 29 16.16 3.82 13.04
CA PRO A 29 17.10 4.09 14.12
C PRO A 29 18.32 3.17 14.06
N LYS A 30 18.14 1.90 13.64
CA LYS A 30 19.23 0.95 13.44
C LYS A 30 20.19 1.40 12.32
N LYS A 31 19.64 1.91 11.21
CA LYS A 31 20.43 2.41 10.08
C LYS A 31 21.12 3.73 10.41
N LEU A 32 20.46 4.64 11.12
CA LEU A 32 21.07 5.87 11.61
C LEU A 32 22.24 5.56 12.55
N ALA A 33 22.08 4.63 13.51
CA ALA A 33 23.18 4.24 14.39
C ALA A 33 24.36 3.61 13.63
N GLN A 34 24.09 2.82 12.58
CA GLN A 34 25.12 2.23 11.73
C GLN A 34 25.90 3.28 10.91
N HIS A 35 25.20 4.27 10.35
CA HIS A 35 25.79 5.26 9.45
C HIS A 35 26.43 6.45 10.19
N LEU A 36 25.86 6.87 11.33
CA LEU A 36 26.42 7.96 12.15
C LEU A 36 27.46 7.47 13.17
N GLY A 37 27.46 6.19 13.54
CA GLY A 37 28.40 5.62 14.52
C GLY A 37 28.16 6.03 15.97
N ASP A 38 27.23 6.96 16.23
CA ASP A 38 26.85 7.43 17.57
C ASP A 38 25.34 7.26 17.78
N ALA A 39 24.98 6.55 18.85
CA ALA A 39 23.59 6.29 19.23
C ALA A 39 22.86 7.57 19.68
N THR A 40 23.56 8.53 20.29
CA THR A 40 22.98 9.81 20.72
C THR A 40 22.72 10.73 19.52
N ALA A 41 23.65 10.76 18.56
CA ALA A 41 23.45 11.44 17.29
C ALA A 41 22.30 10.80 16.48
N ALA A 42 22.21 9.47 16.45
CA ALA A 42 21.12 8.77 15.78
C ALA A 42 19.75 9.06 16.40
N ALA A 43 19.65 9.12 17.74
CA ALA A 43 18.42 9.45 18.43
C ALA A 43 17.95 10.89 18.18
N SER A 44 18.88 11.85 18.19
CA SER A 44 18.56 13.26 17.87
C SER A 44 18.19 13.46 16.40
N ALA A 45 18.89 12.77 15.47
CA ALA A 45 18.55 12.76 14.06
C ALA A 45 17.19 12.12 13.78
N TYR A 46 16.82 11.06 14.51
CA TYR A 46 15.49 10.43 14.40
C TYR A 46 14.38 11.30 14.98
N ALA A 47 14.63 11.98 16.11
CA ALA A 47 13.64 12.83 16.77
C ALA A 47 13.32 14.08 15.94
N SER A 48 14.33 14.72 15.36
CA SER A 48 14.17 15.97 14.61
C SER A 48 15.05 15.99 13.36
N PRO A 49 14.70 15.22 12.30
CA PRO A 49 15.54 15.09 11.11
C PRO A 49 15.73 16.40 10.35
N LEU A 50 14.69 17.26 10.31
CA LEU A 50 14.74 18.54 9.59
C LEU A 50 15.66 19.57 10.27
N THR A 51 15.67 19.62 11.60
CA THR A 51 16.60 20.50 12.33
C THR A 51 18.02 19.95 12.25
N TYR A 52 18.18 18.62 12.28
CA TYR A 52 19.47 17.96 12.17
C TYR A 52 20.14 18.27 10.81
N ILE A 53 19.44 18.10 9.69
CA ILE A 53 20.00 18.45 8.37
C ILE A 53 20.18 19.96 8.14
N ALA A 54 19.52 20.81 8.93
CA ALA A 54 19.70 22.26 8.85
C ALA A 54 20.95 22.71 9.60
N SER A 55 21.32 22.02 10.70
CA SER A 55 22.57 22.28 11.42
C SER A 55 23.81 21.78 10.67
N TYR A 56 23.67 20.78 9.79
CA TYR A 56 24.79 20.23 9.01
C TYR A 56 24.66 20.61 7.53
N PRO A 57 25.56 21.44 6.96
CA PRO A 57 25.49 21.81 5.55
C PRO A 57 25.69 20.62 4.60
N VAL A 58 25.27 20.81 3.33
CA VAL A 58 25.44 19.80 2.26
C VAL A 58 26.92 19.49 2.04
N GLY A 59 27.28 18.20 2.10
CA GLY A 59 28.67 17.73 1.95
C GLY A 59 29.31 17.26 3.25
N THR A 60 28.67 17.47 4.40
CA THR A 60 29.11 16.89 5.68
C THR A 60 28.87 15.37 5.72
N PRO A 61 29.73 14.61 6.43
CA PRO A 61 29.57 13.17 6.56
C PRO A 61 28.28 12.80 7.30
N GLU A 62 27.85 13.60 8.28
CA GLU A 62 26.63 13.37 9.07
C GLU A 62 25.37 13.48 8.20
N ARG A 63 25.28 14.50 7.34
CA ARG A 63 24.15 14.66 6.42
C ARG A 63 24.13 13.57 5.35
N THR A 64 25.31 13.17 4.87
CA THR A 64 25.44 12.09 3.87
C THR A 64 25.03 10.75 4.47
N ALA A 65 25.46 10.45 5.70
CA ALA A 65 25.05 9.30 6.48
C ALA A 65 23.53 9.25 6.69
N MET A 66 22.91 10.39 7.04
CA MET A 66 21.46 10.46 7.17
C MET A 66 20.75 10.19 5.84
N ILE A 67 21.19 10.81 4.73
CA ILE A 67 20.60 10.58 3.41
C ILE A 67 20.69 9.09 3.02
N ALA A 68 21.85 8.45 3.25
CA ALA A 68 22.05 7.03 2.99
C ALA A 68 21.09 6.16 3.82
N ALA A 69 20.98 6.42 5.12
CA ALA A 69 20.07 5.70 6.01
C ALA A 69 18.60 5.80 5.55
N TYR A 70 18.14 7.01 5.19
CA TYR A 70 16.78 7.23 4.70
C TYR A 70 16.54 6.56 3.33
N SER A 71 17.52 6.62 2.42
CA SER A 71 17.42 5.96 1.11
C SER A 71 17.26 4.44 1.25
N GLU A 72 18.00 3.82 2.17
CA GLU A 72 17.86 2.39 2.46
C GLU A 72 16.48 2.03 3.02
N VAL A 73 15.96 2.81 3.98
CA VAL A 73 14.62 2.57 4.55
C VAL A 73 13.55 2.74 3.48
N GLN A 74 13.65 3.76 2.64
CA GLN A 74 12.73 3.97 1.51
C GLN A 74 12.75 2.78 0.54
N ARG A 75 13.93 2.21 0.27
CA ARG A 75 14.06 1.00 -0.55
C ARG A 75 13.35 -0.20 0.08
N TYR A 76 13.47 -0.41 1.39
CA TYR A 76 12.73 -1.48 2.08
C TYR A 76 11.21 -1.28 2.04
N LEU A 77 10.74 -0.04 2.19
CA LEU A 77 9.32 0.31 2.04
C LEU A 77 8.82 0.01 0.62
N ALA A 78 9.59 0.39 -0.40
CA ALA A 78 9.24 0.13 -1.80
C ALA A 78 9.18 -1.37 -2.13
N ILE A 79 10.16 -2.16 -1.66
CA ILE A 79 10.18 -3.62 -1.85
C ILE A 79 8.98 -4.25 -1.15
N THR A 80 8.66 -3.82 0.08
CA THR A 80 7.51 -4.34 0.83
C THR A 80 6.20 -4.02 0.11
N GLY A 81 6.04 -2.78 -0.39
CA GLY A 81 4.90 -2.39 -1.20
C GLY A 81 4.76 -3.25 -2.46
N LEU A 82 5.85 -3.50 -3.18
CA LEU A 82 5.85 -4.37 -4.36
C LEU A 82 5.44 -5.81 -4.01
N CYS A 83 5.95 -6.37 -2.93
CA CYS A 83 5.55 -7.71 -2.46
C CYS A 83 4.04 -7.79 -2.19
N LEU A 84 3.48 -6.79 -1.51
CA LEU A 84 2.03 -6.72 -1.25
C LEU A 84 1.23 -6.59 -2.56
N SER A 85 1.69 -5.76 -3.49
CA SER A 85 1.06 -5.62 -4.81
C SER A 85 1.06 -6.94 -5.59
N VAL A 86 2.17 -7.69 -5.56
CA VAL A 86 2.27 -9.00 -6.22
C VAL A 86 1.29 -9.99 -5.61
N ILE A 87 1.11 -10.00 -4.29
CA ILE A 87 0.13 -10.89 -3.62
C ILE A 87 -1.28 -10.59 -4.12
N VAL A 88 -1.68 -9.31 -4.16
CA VAL A 88 -3.01 -8.90 -4.65
C VAL A 88 -3.18 -9.21 -6.13
N PHE A 89 -2.13 -9.02 -6.94
CA PHE A 89 -2.12 -9.35 -8.35
C PHE A 89 -2.34 -10.85 -8.58
N VAL A 90 -1.61 -11.69 -7.86
CA VAL A 90 -1.75 -13.15 -7.92
C VAL A 90 -3.14 -13.58 -7.44
N ALA A 91 -3.64 -13.02 -6.33
CA ALA A 91 -4.99 -13.30 -5.84
C ALA A 91 -6.07 -12.93 -6.88
N SER A 92 -5.83 -11.87 -7.67
CA SER A 92 -6.72 -11.47 -8.76
C SER A 92 -6.76 -12.49 -9.90
N LEU A 93 -5.67 -13.23 -10.14
CA LEU A 93 -5.66 -14.34 -11.12
C LEU A 93 -6.46 -15.57 -10.62
N PHE A 94 -6.60 -15.73 -9.31
CA PHE A 94 -7.43 -16.78 -8.70
C PHE A 94 -8.91 -16.43 -8.63
N LEU A 95 -9.32 -15.20 -8.94
CA LEU A 95 -10.73 -14.86 -9.22
C LEU A 95 -11.13 -15.52 -10.55
N ARG A 96 -11.44 -16.81 -10.48
CA ARG A 96 -12.00 -17.58 -11.59
C ARG A 96 -13.30 -16.90 -12.02
N ASN A 97 -13.46 -16.67 -13.34
CA ASN A 97 -14.64 -16.06 -13.95
C ASN A 97 -15.93 -16.49 -13.24
N TYR A 98 -16.39 -15.65 -12.31
CA TYR A 98 -17.70 -15.80 -11.72
C TYR A 98 -18.66 -15.34 -12.80
N LYS A 99 -19.26 -16.31 -13.51
CA LYS A 99 -20.36 -16.03 -14.43
C LYS A 99 -21.40 -15.27 -13.62
N VAL A 100 -21.54 -13.98 -13.92
CA VAL A 100 -22.65 -13.18 -13.46
C VAL A 100 -23.90 -13.86 -14.00
N ASP A 101 -24.71 -14.43 -13.11
CA ASP A 101 -25.95 -15.12 -13.47
C ASP A 101 -26.82 -14.15 -14.28
N GLU A 102 -27.39 -14.60 -15.41
CA GLU A 102 -28.17 -13.77 -16.36
C GLU A 102 -29.37 -13.05 -15.71
N ARG A 103 -29.71 -13.39 -14.46
CA ARG A 103 -30.66 -12.63 -13.64
C ARG A 103 -30.19 -11.21 -13.31
N GLN A 104 -28.90 -10.92 -13.39
CA GLN A 104 -28.35 -9.58 -13.12
C GLN A 104 -28.21 -8.70 -14.37
N SER A 105 -28.34 -9.25 -15.59
CA SER A 105 -28.04 -8.52 -16.83
C SER A 105 -29.27 -7.96 -17.56
N LEU A 106 -30.48 -8.45 -17.27
CA LEU A 106 -31.70 -7.98 -17.93
C LEU A 106 -32.67 -7.41 -16.90
N PRO A 107 -33.16 -6.16 -17.06
CA PRO A 107 -34.33 -5.71 -16.32
C PRO A 107 -35.51 -6.63 -16.69
N GLU A 108 -36.36 -6.92 -15.70
CA GLU A 108 -37.41 -7.95 -15.79
C GLU A 108 -38.37 -7.73 -16.98
N GLU A 109 -38.54 -6.47 -17.38
CA GLU A 109 -39.29 -6.00 -18.56
C GLU A 109 -38.80 -6.59 -19.89
N GLU A 110 -37.49 -6.73 -20.09
CA GLU A 110 -36.92 -7.29 -21.32
C GLU A 110 -37.06 -8.83 -21.36
N ARG A 111 -37.07 -9.47 -20.17
CA ARG A 111 -37.34 -10.91 -20.02
C ARG A 111 -38.79 -11.26 -20.31
N LEU A 112 -39.72 -10.39 -19.90
CA LEU A 112 -41.15 -10.52 -20.22
C LEU A 112 -41.42 -10.31 -21.71
N GLY A 113 -40.77 -9.31 -22.34
CA GLY A 113 -40.87 -9.07 -23.79
C GLY A 113 -40.43 -10.28 -24.63
N HIS A 114 -39.34 -10.93 -24.25
CA HIS A 114 -38.85 -12.14 -24.94
C HIS A 114 -39.84 -13.33 -24.79
N LYS A 115 -40.41 -13.53 -23.60
CA LYS A 115 -41.40 -14.61 -23.37
C LYS A 115 -42.73 -14.40 -24.07
N VAL A 116 -43.18 -13.15 -24.24
CA VAL A 116 -44.40 -12.82 -24.98
C VAL A 116 -44.20 -13.02 -26.49
N SER A 117 -43.00 -12.72 -27.01
CA SER A 117 -42.63 -12.97 -28.40
C SER A 117 -42.59 -14.46 -28.77
N GLU A 118 -42.15 -15.34 -27.87
CA GLU A 118 -42.16 -16.80 -28.10
C GLU A 118 -43.52 -17.46 -27.85
N GLY A 119 -44.42 -16.82 -27.11
CA GLY A 119 -45.71 -17.36 -26.69
C GLY A 119 -46.90 -17.04 -27.59
N THR A 120 -46.69 -16.37 -28.73
CA THR A 120 -47.77 -16.03 -29.67
C THR A 120 -47.78 -17.01 -30.86
N PRO A 121 -48.58 -18.08 -30.84
CA PRO A 121 -48.92 -18.76 -32.09
C PRO A 121 -49.77 -17.82 -32.94
N ALA A 122 -49.46 -17.75 -34.24
CA ALA A 122 -50.25 -17.07 -35.25
C ALA A 122 -51.69 -17.57 -35.32
#